data_AF-A0A5E4R5K3-F1
#
_entry.id   AF-A0A5E4R5K3-F1
#
_cell.length_a   1.000
_cell.length_b   1.000
_cell.length_c   1.000
_cell.angle_alpha   90.00
_cell.angle_beta   90.00
_cell.angle_gamma   90.00
#
_symmetry.space_group_name_H-M   'P 1'
#
loop_
_entity.id
_entity.type
_entity.pdbx_description
1 polymer ?
#
loop_
_entity_poly.entity_id
_entity_poly.type
_entity_poly.pdbx_seq_one_letter_code
_entity_poly.pdbx_strand_id
1 'polypeptide(L)'
;MAEGGPSKGDIESVFQRLRSISANKVCFDCNAKNPTWSSVTYGVFICLDCSAVHRSLGVHLTFVRSTQLDTNWTWKQLRNMQLGGNVNALHLEAAPVETKDLKEKREVDWFAEHSDSTHTNTDSVQAPVVPCNIKMTEEARLWGLGARKGGLGATKVSTNFDDIISEAIQASEQSKSVESAAVASEVDVSAEMGALRLQYREEDARPGRDRLGIAAASPRDRY
;
A
#
# COMPACT_ATOMS: atom_id res chain seq x y z
N MET A 1 -25.14 2.76 -17.42
CA MET A 1 -25.52 1.40 -17.02
C MET A 1 -25.77 1.43 -15.52
N ALA A 2 -27.01 1.23 -15.08
CA ALA A 2 -27.33 1.14 -13.65
C ALA A 2 -27.02 -0.30 -13.21
N GLU A 3 -25.76 -0.54 -12.87
CA GLU A 3 -25.34 -1.79 -12.24
C GLU A 3 -26.07 -1.93 -10.90
N GLY A 4 -26.91 -2.97 -10.77
CA GLY A 4 -27.53 -3.32 -9.51
C GLY A 4 -26.46 -3.64 -8.47
N GLY A 5 -26.50 -2.96 -7.33
CA GLY A 5 -25.59 -3.22 -6.22
C GLY A 5 -25.73 -4.65 -5.67
N PRO A 6 -24.74 -5.12 -4.90
CA PRO A 6 -24.78 -6.44 -4.27
C PRO A 6 -26.03 -6.61 -3.39
N SER A 7 -26.64 -7.79 -3.41
CA SER A 7 -27.73 -8.09 -2.49
C SER A 7 -27.19 -8.28 -1.07
N LYS A 8 -28.07 -8.19 -0.07
CA LYS A 8 -27.71 -8.44 1.33
C LYS A 8 -27.10 -9.84 1.52
N GLY A 9 -27.62 -10.85 0.81
CA GLY A 9 -27.10 -12.22 0.86
C GLY A 9 -25.68 -12.33 0.30
N ASP A 10 -25.39 -11.59 -0.78
CA ASP A 10 -24.04 -11.55 -1.36
C ASP A 10 -23.04 -10.93 -0.38
N ILE A 11 -23.40 -9.79 0.22
CA ILE A 11 -22.57 -9.08 1.21
C ILE A 11 -22.24 -9.99 2.40
N GLU A 12 -23.26 -10.65 2.96
CA GLU A 12 -23.12 -11.56 4.10
C GLU A 12 -22.20 -12.74 3.74
N SER A 13 -22.40 -13.36 2.58
CA SER A 13 -21.59 -14.50 2.13
C SER A 13 -20.11 -14.15 1.97
N VAL A 14 -19.81 -12.94 1.45
CA VAL A 14 -18.44 -12.44 1.29
C VAL A 14 -17.81 -12.23 2.65
N PHE A 15 -18.48 -11.53 3.57
CA PHE A 15 -17.92 -11.29 4.90
C PHE A 15 -17.84 -12.54 5.77
N GLN A 16 -18.71 -13.52 5.59
CA GLN A 16 -18.57 -14.83 6.23
C GLN A 16 -17.28 -15.53 5.77
N ARG A 17 -16.99 -15.51 4.46
CA ARG A 17 -15.75 -16.06 3.92
C ARG A 17 -14.52 -15.30 4.41
N LEU A 18 -14.56 -13.97 4.44
CA LEU A 18 -13.40 -13.18 4.88
C LEU A 18 -13.14 -13.33 6.38
N ARG A 19 -14.18 -13.45 7.21
CA ARG A 19 -14.06 -13.66 8.66
C ARG A 19 -13.63 -15.08 9.04
N SER A 20 -13.66 -16.05 8.11
CA SER A 20 -13.14 -17.39 8.39
C SER A 20 -11.61 -17.38 8.53
N ILE A 21 -10.93 -16.45 7.84
CA ILE A 21 -9.48 -16.22 7.89
C ILE A 21 -9.09 -15.74 9.29
N SER A 22 -8.13 -16.42 9.92
CA SER A 22 -7.70 -16.16 11.31
C SER A 22 -7.22 -14.73 11.54
N ALA A 23 -6.44 -14.16 10.61
CA ALA A 23 -5.91 -12.81 10.72
C ALA A 23 -7.00 -11.71 10.69
N ASN A 24 -8.12 -11.95 10.02
CA ASN A 24 -9.23 -11.01 9.96
C ASN A 24 -10.09 -11.03 11.23
N LYS A 25 -9.86 -11.97 12.16
CA LYS A 25 -10.55 -12.06 13.46
C LYS A 25 -9.94 -11.15 14.52
N VAL A 26 -8.93 -10.36 14.15
CA VAL A 26 -8.19 -9.49 15.05
C VAL A 26 -8.13 -8.11 14.39
N CYS A 27 -8.42 -7.06 15.16
CA CYS A 27 -8.33 -5.68 14.70
C CYS A 27 -6.90 -5.40 14.21
N PHE A 28 -6.80 -4.77 13.04
CA PHE A 28 -5.51 -4.40 12.46
C PHE A 28 -4.72 -3.45 13.37
N ASP A 29 -5.36 -2.42 13.93
CA ASP A 29 -4.66 -1.36 14.67
C ASP A 29 -4.34 -1.72 16.14
N CYS A 30 -5.24 -2.42 16.84
CA CYS A 30 -5.16 -2.61 18.30
C CYS A 30 -5.27 -4.06 18.77
N ASN A 31 -5.34 -5.01 17.82
CA ASN A 31 -5.47 -6.43 18.08
C ASN A 31 -6.71 -6.87 18.90
N ALA A 32 -7.73 -6.01 19.03
CA ALA A 32 -9.02 -6.40 19.61
C ALA A 32 -9.67 -7.54 18.81
N LYS A 33 -10.30 -8.49 19.50
CA LYS A 33 -10.91 -9.67 18.88
C LYS A 33 -12.20 -9.32 18.15
N ASN A 34 -12.48 -10.06 17.08
CA ASN A 34 -13.71 -10.00 16.29
C ASN A 34 -14.07 -8.57 15.83
N PRO A 35 -13.20 -7.91 15.04
CA PRO A 35 -13.50 -6.61 14.46
C PRO A 35 -14.78 -6.68 13.61
N THR A 36 -15.73 -5.78 13.88
CA THR A 36 -17.01 -5.69 13.16
C THR A 36 -17.02 -4.54 12.15
N TRP A 37 -15.98 -3.70 12.15
CA TRP A 37 -15.81 -2.57 11.27
C TRP A 37 -14.69 -2.83 10.28
N SER A 38 -14.65 -2.01 9.23
CA SER A 38 -13.67 -2.13 8.16
C SER A 38 -13.30 -0.76 7.61
N SER A 39 -12.04 -0.63 7.21
CA SER A 39 -11.56 0.48 6.40
C SER A 39 -11.43 0.00 4.96
N VAL A 40 -12.36 0.43 4.11
CA VAL A 40 -12.50 -0.05 2.73
C VAL A 40 -11.38 0.47 1.82
N THR A 41 -10.79 1.62 2.17
CA THR A 41 -9.62 2.17 1.44
C THR A 41 -8.45 1.20 1.46
N TYR A 42 -8.18 0.61 2.64
CA TYR A 42 -7.05 -0.31 2.84
C TYR A 42 -7.46 -1.79 2.78
N GLY A 43 -8.76 -2.07 2.79
CA GLY A 43 -9.27 -3.45 2.79
C GLY A 43 -9.04 -4.19 4.11
N VAL A 44 -8.99 -3.50 5.24
CA VAL A 44 -8.67 -4.07 6.57
C VAL A 44 -9.87 -4.09 7.51
N PHE A 45 -9.84 -5.00 8.48
CA PHE A 45 -10.82 -5.12 9.56
C PHE A 45 -10.33 -4.42 10.83
N ILE A 46 -11.19 -3.56 11.38
CA ILE A 46 -10.90 -2.74 12.57
C ILE A 46 -12.03 -2.85 13.61
N CYS A 47 -11.73 -2.58 14.87
CA CYS A 47 -12.73 -2.55 15.94
C CYS A 47 -13.52 -1.23 15.93
N LEU A 48 -14.54 -1.14 16.79
CA LEU A 48 -15.37 0.07 16.91
C LEU A 48 -14.54 1.30 17.31
N ASP A 49 -13.62 1.16 18.27
CA ASP A 49 -12.82 2.30 18.77
C ASP A 49 -11.86 2.82 17.69
N CYS A 50 -11.15 1.92 17.01
CA CYS A 50 -10.29 2.27 15.88
C CYS A 50 -11.08 2.84 14.71
N SER A 51 -12.32 2.40 14.50
CA SER A 51 -13.20 3.01 13.50
C SER A 51 -13.47 4.50 13.79
N ALA A 52 -13.49 4.91 15.06
CA ALA A 52 -13.66 6.31 15.46
C ALA A 52 -12.41 7.13 15.11
N VAL A 53 -11.23 6.57 15.31
CA VAL A 53 -9.95 7.18 14.91
C VAL A 53 -9.88 7.33 13.39
N HIS A 54 -10.22 6.30 12.63
CA HIS A 54 -10.26 6.38 11.17
C HIS A 54 -11.24 7.46 10.67
N ARG A 55 -12.39 7.62 11.34
CA ARG A 55 -13.35 8.69 11.02
C ARG A 55 -12.80 10.09 11.26
N SER A 56 -11.96 10.31 12.28
CA SER A 56 -11.38 11.63 12.55
C SER A 56 -10.31 12.04 11.53
N LEU A 57 -9.68 11.07 10.85
CA LEU A 57 -8.75 11.32 9.72
C LEU A 57 -9.49 11.88 8.48
N GLY A 58 -10.77 11.58 8.35
CA GLY A 58 -11.60 12.05 7.24
C GLY A 58 -11.70 11.08 6.06
N VAL A 59 -12.77 11.24 5.29
CA VAL A 59 -13.21 10.27 4.27
C VAL A 59 -12.30 10.15 3.05
N HIS A 60 -11.44 11.14 2.81
CA HIS A 60 -10.49 11.15 1.72
C HIS A 60 -9.26 10.28 2.01
N LEU A 61 -8.99 10.00 3.29
CA LEU A 61 -7.93 9.09 3.73
C LEU A 61 -8.51 7.71 3.97
N THR A 62 -9.51 7.61 4.84
CA THR A 62 -10.07 6.32 5.24
C THR A 62 -11.57 6.31 5.04
N PHE A 63 -12.06 5.31 4.29
CA PHE A 63 -13.48 5.10 4.10
C PHE A 63 -13.95 3.96 4.99
N VAL A 64 -14.59 4.33 6.11
CA VAL A 64 -15.02 3.38 7.15
C VAL A 64 -16.44 2.88 6.91
N ARG A 65 -16.65 1.56 7.00
CA ARG A 65 -17.96 0.90 6.95
C ARG A 65 -18.06 -0.24 7.96
N SER A 66 -19.24 -0.44 8.52
CA SER A 66 -19.58 -1.60 9.33
C SER A 66 -19.83 -2.80 8.42
N THR A 67 -19.28 -3.95 8.78
CA THR A 67 -19.51 -5.20 8.03
C THR A 67 -20.85 -5.87 8.38
N GLN A 68 -21.52 -5.41 9.45
CA GLN A 68 -22.77 -5.98 9.97
C GLN A 68 -23.95 -5.01 9.85
N LEU A 69 -23.73 -3.71 10.08
CA LEU A 69 -24.79 -2.71 10.13
C LEU A 69 -25.03 -2.04 8.78
N ASP A 70 -24.00 -1.88 7.95
CA ASP A 70 -24.13 -1.24 6.64
C ASP A 70 -24.61 -2.25 5.59
N THR A 71 -25.75 -1.95 4.97
CA THR A 71 -26.29 -2.70 3.83
C THR A 71 -25.93 -2.07 2.48
N ASN A 72 -25.51 -0.80 2.48
CA ASN A 72 -25.12 -0.07 1.28
C ASN A 72 -23.63 -0.27 0.97
N TRP A 73 -23.32 -1.41 0.37
CA TRP A 73 -22.01 -1.74 -0.16
C TRP A 73 -22.04 -1.72 -1.69
N THR A 74 -20.94 -1.35 -2.32
CA THR A 74 -20.76 -1.52 -3.76
C THR A 74 -19.89 -2.74 -4.05
N TRP A 75 -20.02 -3.33 -5.24
CA TRP A 75 -19.18 -4.45 -5.66
C TRP A 75 -17.69 -4.11 -5.61
N LYS A 76 -17.31 -2.88 -5.96
CA LYS A 76 -15.93 -2.38 -5.87
C LYS A 76 -15.42 -2.41 -4.43
N GLN A 77 -16.24 -2.00 -3.46
CA GLN A 77 -15.88 -2.00 -2.05
C GLN A 77 -15.73 -3.43 -1.51
N LEU A 78 -16.65 -4.33 -1.85
CA LEU A 78 -16.53 -5.75 -1.48
C LEU A 78 -15.27 -6.37 -2.09
N ARG A 79 -14.94 -6.02 -3.33
CA ARG A 79 -13.73 -6.51 -4.00
C ARG A 79 -12.45 -6.01 -3.32
N ASN A 80 -12.41 -4.75 -2.89
CA ASN A 80 -11.28 -4.23 -2.10
C ASN A 80 -11.07 -5.05 -0.82
N MET A 81 -12.14 -5.39 -0.10
CA MET A 81 -12.05 -6.22 1.10
C MET A 81 -11.58 -7.66 0.80
N GLN A 82 -11.91 -8.20 -0.38
CA GLN A 82 -11.47 -9.53 -0.80
C GLN A 82 -9.99 -9.58 -1.21
N LEU A 83 -9.49 -8.52 -1.85
CA LEU A 83 -8.09 -8.43 -2.29
C LEU A 83 -7.15 -7.98 -1.17
N GLY A 84 -7.66 -7.19 -0.23
CA GLY A 84 -6.94 -6.79 0.98
C GLY A 84 -6.93 -7.93 2.01
N GLY A 85 -7.58 -7.70 3.14
CA GLY A 85 -7.48 -8.56 4.31
C GLY A 85 -6.24 -8.23 5.16
N ASN A 86 -6.34 -8.50 6.45
CA ASN A 86 -5.35 -8.06 7.43
C ASN A 86 -3.97 -8.68 7.20
N VAL A 87 -3.90 -9.90 6.63
CA VAL A 87 -2.62 -10.55 6.27
C VAL A 87 -1.85 -9.72 5.25
N ASN A 88 -2.54 -9.22 4.22
CA ASN A 88 -1.89 -8.53 3.11
C ASN A 88 -1.46 -7.11 3.50
N ALA A 89 -2.20 -6.47 4.41
CA ALA A 89 -1.86 -5.15 4.94
C ALA A 89 -0.61 -5.16 5.83
N LEU A 90 -0.37 -6.23 6.59
CA LEU A 90 0.84 -6.37 7.41
C LEU A 90 2.13 -6.34 6.57
N HIS A 91 2.08 -6.78 5.32
CA HIS A 91 3.24 -6.74 4.44
C HIS A 91 3.57 -5.32 3.95
N LEU A 92 2.57 -4.43 3.88
CA LEU A 92 2.77 -3.02 3.50
C LEU A 92 3.40 -2.21 4.65
N GLU A 93 3.10 -2.56 5.90
CA GLU A 93 3.72 -1.96 7.10
C GLU A 93 5.13 -2.49 7.39
N ALA A 94 5.57 -3.56 6.72
CA ALA A 94 6.93 -4.08 6.86
C ALA A 94 7.98 -3.21 6.15
N ALA A 95 7.58 -2.15 5.43
CA ALA A 95 8.50 -1.05 5.16
C ALA A 95 8.79 -0.38 6.51
N PRO A 96 10.05 -0.34 6.99
CA PRO A 96 10.36 0.22 8.30
C PRO A 96 9.84 1.65 8.36
N VAL A 97 8.76 1.87 9.10
CA VAL A 97 8.41 3.22 9.54
C VAL A 97 9.49 3.57 10.53
N GLU A 98 10.47 4.35 10.05
CA GLU A 98 11.41 5.09 10.88
C GLU A 98 10.59 5.99 11.80
N THR A 99 10.13 5.43 12.92
CA THR A 99 9.59 6.20 14.04
C THR A 99 10.76 7.02 14.56
N LYS A 100 10.75 8.32 14.26
CA LYS A 100 11.77 9.26 14.74
C LYS A 100 11.65 9.55 16.24
N ASP A 101 10.96 8.70 17.00
CA ASP A 101 10.52 8.98 18.37
C ASP A 101 11.18 8.08 19.43
N LEU A 102 12.34 7.51 19.12
CA LEU A 102 13.30 7.04 20.15
C LEU A 102 14.69 7.70 20.01
N LYS A 103 14.78 8.83 19.29
CA LYS A 103 15.97 9.70 19.33
C LYS A 103 15.92 10.68 20.50
N GLU A 104 15.54 10.19 21.68
CA GLU A 104 15.71 10.94 22.94
C GLU A 104 16.38 10.08 24.01
N LYS A 105 17.34 9.22 23.61
CA LYS A 105 18.26 8.60 24.59
C LYS A 105 19.60 8.10 24.05
N ARG A 106 20.13 8.71 22.99
CA ARG A 106 21.54 8.52 22.61
C ARG A 106 22.12 9.80 22.02
N GLU A 107 22.08 10.86 22.81
CA GLU A 107 23.08 11.91 22.69
C GLU A 107 24.33 11.38 23.41
N VAL A 108 25.18 10.67 22.66
CA VAL A 108 26.56 10.47 23.10
C VAL A 108 27.25 11.77 22.73
N ASP A 109 27.52 12.58 23.74
CA ASP A 109 28.18 13.88 23.57
C ASP A 109 29.62 13.65 23.09
N TRP A 110 29.82 13.78 21.78
CA TRP A 110 31.11 13.57 21.12
C TRP A 110 32.20 14.52 21.63
N PHE A 111 31.82 15.68 22.20
CA PHE A 111 32.73 16.64 22.79
C PHE A 111 33.25 16.22 24.18
N ALA A 112 32.52 15.35 24.89
CA ALA A 112 32.94 14.87 26.20
C ALA A 112 34.12 13.88 26.13
N GLU A 113 34.31 13.18 24.99
CA GLU A 113 35.39 12.21 24.83
C GLU A 113 36.67 12.78 24.16
N HIS A 114 36.64 14.00 23.63
CA HIS A 114 37.80 14.62 22.94
C HIS A 114 38.26 15.96 23.56
N SER A 115 37.71 16.35 24.69
CA SER A 115 38.10 17.58 25.39
C SER A 115 39.12 17.29 26.49
N ASP A 116 40.25 16.68 26.14
CA ASP A 116 41.41 16.79 27.03
C ASP A 116 42.72 17.12 26.32
N SER A 117 43.40 18.10 26.93
CA SER A 117 44.82 18.42 26.82
C SER A 117 45.28 19.25 25.62
N THR A 118 45.17 20.58 25.75
CA THR A 118 46.33 21.43 25.44
C THR A 118 46.71 22.25 26.67
N HIS A 119 47.74 21.78 27.37
CA HIS A 119 48.60 22.61 28.20
C HIS A 119 49.10 23.78 27.34
N THR A 120 48.62 25.00 27.59
CA THR A 120 49.29 26.21 27.12
C THR A 120 50.19 26.71 28.25
N ASN A 121 51.49 26.47 28.08
CA ASN A 121 52.51 27.25 28.76
C ASN A 121 52.57 28.60 28.03
N THR A 122 52.21 29.68 28.69
CA THR A 122 53.05 30.90 28.78
C THR A 122 52.34 32.01 29.53
N ASP A 123 53.18 32.72 30.28
CA ASP A 123 52.93 33.70 31.31
C ASP A 123 51.94 34.84 31.02
N SER A 124 51.34 35.27 32.13
CA SER A 124 50.64 36.52 32.38
C SER A 124 51.31 37.77 31.81
N VAL A 125 50.58 38.55 30.99
CA VAL A 125 50.56 40.03 31.04
C VAL A 125 49.19 40.57 30.59
N GLN A 126 48.67 41.55 31.33
CA GLN A 126 47.38 42.21 31.16
C GLN A 126 47.39 43.29 30.05
N ALA A 127 46.19 43.57 29.49
CA ALA A 127 45.88 44.34 28.26
C ALA A 127 46.35 45.82 28.19
N PRO A 128 46.25 46.47 27.00
CA PRO A 128 45.08 47.34 26.82
C PRO A 128 44.46 47.38 25.41
N VAL A 129 43.21 47.84 25.39
CA VAL A 129 42.25 47.92 24.28
C VAL A 129 42.56 49.11 23.36
N VAL A 130 42.56 48.91 22.03
CA VAL A 130 42.51 49.99 21.03
C VAL A 130 41.58 49.59 19.87
N PRO A 131 40.67 50.47 19.37
CA PRO A 131 39.75 50.13 18.30
C PRO A 131 40.43 50.03 16.94
N CYS A 132 39.89 49.11 16.13
CA CYS A 132 40.39 48.73 14.82
C CYS A 132 40.45 49.91 13.84
N ASN A 133 41.63 50.21 13.31
CA ASN A 133 41.78 50.99 12.09
C ASN A 133 42.99 50.48 11.31
N ILE A 134 42.81 49.35 10.62
CA ILE A 134 43.79 48.85 9.64
C ILE A 134 43.05 48.62 8.32
N LYS A 135 43.49 49.37 7.32
CA LYS A 135 42.99 49.35 5.95
C LYS A 135 43.38 48.02 5.30
N MET A 136 42.42 47.40 4.60
CA MET A 136 42.65 46.15 3.88
C MET A 136 43.80 46.26 2.89
N THR A 137 44.64 45.22 2.87
CA THR A 137 45.73 45.06 1.91
C THR A 137 45.19 44.66 0.53
N GLU A 138 45.96 45.00 -0.49
CA GLU A 138 45.63 44.92 -1.92
C GLU A 138 45.30 43.49 -2.41
N GLU A 139 45.70 42.50 -1.62
CA GLU A 139 45.50 41.07 -1.84
C GLU A 139 44.03 40.65 -1.61
N ALA A 140 43.33 41.37 -0.73
CA ALA A 140 41.90 41.16 -0.44
C ALA A 140 40.98 41.70 -1.56
N ARG A 141 41.52 42.43 -2.54
CA ARG A 141 40.76 42.89 -3.73
C ARG A 141 40.76 41.87 -4.88
N LEU A 142 41.61 40.84 -4.84
CA LEU A 142 41.82 39.96 -5.99
C LEU A 142 40.84 38.77 -6.05
N TRP A 143 40.26 38.37 -4.91
CA TRP A 143 39.16 37.40 -4.86
C TRP A 143 37.79 38.08 -4.91
N GLY A 144 37.74 39.22 -5.60
CA GLY A 144 36.52 39.96 -5.88
C GLY A 144 35.53 39.10 -6.67
N LEU A 145 34.31 39.04 -6.17
CA LEU A 145 33.12 38.54 -6.87
C LEU A 145 33.11 39.04 -8.32
N GLY A 146 33.49 38.15 -9.24
CA GLY A 146 33.38 38.37 -10.67
C GLY A 146 31.91 38.55 -11.05
N ALA A 147 31.51 39.80 -11.21
CA ALA A 147 30.22 40.19 -11.75
C ALA A 147 30.10 39.76 -13.22
N ARG A 148 29.59 38.54 -13.45
CA ARG A 148 29.01 38.18 -14.75
C ARG A 148 27.56 38.63 -14.79
N LYS A 149 27.32 39.71 -15.54
CA LYS A 149 26.00 40.21 -15.92
C LYS A 149 25.35 39.19 -16.86
N GLY A 150 24.26 38.57 -16.43
CA GLY A 150 23.44 37.68 -17.26
C GLY A 150 22.72 36.65 -16.40
N GLY A 151 21.42 36.85 -16.20
CA GLY A 151 20.58 36.03 -15.34
C GLY A 151 20.56 34.56 -15.77
N LEU A 152 20.21 33.69 -14.82
CA LEU A 152 19.93 32.27 -15.04
C LEU A 152 18.76 32.12 -16.02
N GLY A 153 19.07 32.15 -17.31
CA GLY A 153 18.10 32.03 -18.38
C GLY A 153 17.62 30.59 -18.48
N ALA A 154 16.31 30.39 -18.37
CA ALA A 154 15.67 29.17 -18.80
C ALA A 154 15.97 28.94 -20.29
N THR A 155 16.41 27.74 -20.64
CA THR A 155 16.62 27.33 -22.03
C THR A 155 15.27 27.32 -22.74
N LYS A 156 15.11 28.16 -23.77
CA LYS A 156 13.86 28.25 -24.54
C LYS A 156 13.76 27.01 -25.44
N VAL A 157 12.94 26.03 -25.04
CA VAL A 157 12.59 24.89 -25.89
C VAL A 157 11.72 25.40 -27.04
N SER A 158 12.24 25.28 -28.27
CA SER A 158 11.57 25.69 -29.52
C SER A 158 11.13 24.45 -30.31
N THR A 159 10.46 23.52 -29.65
CA THR A 159 9.75 22.42 -30.32
C THR A 159 8.27 22.70 -30.17
N ASN A 160 7.53 22.71 -31.28
CA ASN A 160 6.09 22.91 -31.27
C ASN A 160 5.47 21.76 -30.47
N PHE A 161 4.89 22.08 -29.31
CA PHE A 161 4.27 21.09 -28.44
C PHE A 161 3.13 20.34 -29.13
N ASP A 162 2.53 20.96 -30.16
CA ASP A 162 1.44 20.38 -30.96
C ASP A 162 1.88 19.16 -31.78
N ASP A 163 3.12 19.13 -32.28
CA ASP A 163 3.65 18.01 -33.07
C ASP A 163 3.86 16.77 -32.18
N ILE A 164 4.35 17.00 -30.95
CA ILE A 164 4.57 15.96 -29.94
C ILE A 164 3.23 15.36 -29.49
N ILE A 165 2.21 16.20 -29.29
CA ILE A 165 0.87 15.75 -28.89
C ILE A 165 0.22 14.93 -30.01
N SER A 166 0.36 15.37 -31.25
CA SER A 166 -0.24 14.71 -32.42
C SER A 166 0.36 13.33 -32.66
N GLU A 167 1.68 13.18 -32.49
CA GLU A 167 2.37 11.89 -32.63
C GLU A 167 1.92 10.87 -31.57
N ALA A 168 1.76 11.30 -30.31
CA ALA A 168 1.30 10.43 -29.23
C ALA A 168 -0.14 9.93 -29.45
N ILE A 169 -1.03 10.76 -29.99
CA ILE A 169 -2.41 10.38 -30.32
C ILE A 169 -2.42 9.34 -31.44
N GLN A 170 -1.64 9.55 -32.51
CA GLN A 170 -1.55 8.62 -33.63
C GLN A 170 -0.97 7.27 -33.23
N ALA A 171 0.03 7.25 -32.35
CA ALA A 171 0.57 6.01 -31.78
C ALA A 171 -0.50 5.23 -30.99
N SER A 172 -1.38 5.93 -30.25
CA SER A 172 -2.49 5.31 -29.50
C SER A 172 -3.63 4.80 -30.40
N GLU A 173 -3.82 5.39 -31.58
CA GLU A 173 -4.81 4.94 -32.56
C GLU A 173 -4.34 3.72 -33.33
N GLN A 174 -3.04 3.66 -33.65
CA GLN A 174 -2.43 2.47 -34.24
C GLN A 174 -2.47 1.28 -33.28
N SER A 175 -2.29 1.47 -31.97
CA SER A 175 -2.44 0.36 -31.02
C SER A 175 -3.88 -0.16 -30.91
N LYS A 176 -4.89 0.70 -31.13
CA LYS A 176 -6.31 0.28 -31.09
C LYS A 176 -6.73 -0.53 -32.32
N SER A 177 -6.15 -0.28 -33.49
CA SER A 177 -6.51 -1.04 -34.69
C SER A 177 -5.98 -2.48 -34.65
N VAL A 178 -4.85 -2.74 -33.99
CA VAL A 178 -4.29 -4.09 -33.82
C VAL A 178 -5.03 -4.91 -32.76
N GLU A 179 -5.55 -4.28 -31.70
CA GLU A 179 -6.41 -4.95 -30.69
C GLU A 179 -7.74 -5.45 -31.28
N SER A 180 -8.34 -4.69 -32.22
CA SER A 180 -9.61 -5.07 -32.85
C SER A 180 -9.51 -6.32 -33.74
N ALA A 181 -8.31 -6.66 -34.23
CA ALA A 181 -8.06 -7.87 -35.00
C ALA A 181 -7.86 -9.12 -34.12
N ALA A 182 -7.35 -8.98 -32.89
CA ALA A 182 -7.16 -10.09 -31.95
C ALA A 182 -8.50 -10.61 -31.37
N VAL A 183 -9.48 -9.72 -31.21
CA VAL A 183 -10.82 -10.02 -30.66
C VAL A 183 -11.65 -10.96 -31.55
N ALA A 184 -11.30 -11.13 -32.83
CA ALA A 184 -12.00 -12.07 -33.72
C ALA A 184 -11.69 -13.55 -33.43
N SER A 185 -10.62 -13.87 -32.68
CA SER A 185 -10.18 -15.25 -32.45
C SER A 185 -10.56 -15.84 -31.08
N GLU A 186 -11.06 -15.04 -30.14
CA GLU A 186 -11.41 -15.48 -28.78
C GLU A 186 -12.82 -16.08 -28.64
N VAL A 187 -13.61 -16.07 -29.72
CA VAL A 187 -15.02 -16.52 -29.69
C VAL A 187 -15.16 -18.06 -29.63
N ASP A 188 -14.07 -18.82 -29.78
CA ASP A 188 -14.10 -20.30 -29.80
C ASP A 188 -13.77 -20.95 -28.43
N VAL A 189 -13.04 -20.24 -27.54
CA VAL A 189 -12.57 -20.81 -26.26
C VAL A 189 -13.69 -20.91 -25.20
N SER A 190 -14.78 -20.16 -25.37
CA SER A 190 -15.92 -20.18 -24.43
C SER A 190 -16.80 -21.43 -24.55
N ALA A 191 -16.79 -22.10 -25.71
CA ALA A 191 -17.60 -23.30 -25.93
C ALA A 191 -17.01 -24.53 -25.21
N GLU A 192 -15.68 -24.67 -25.20
CA GLU A 192 -15.00 -25.77 -24.50
C GLU A 192 -15.06 -25.62 -22.97
N MET A 193 -14.87 -24.39 -22.44
CA MET A 193 -14.98 -24.13 -21.01
C MET A 193 -16.41 -24.29 -20.49
N GLY A 194 -17.42 -24.15 -21.37
CA GLY A 194 -18.82 -24.47 -21.08
C GLY A 194 -19.06 -25.98 -20.93
N ALA A 195 -18.43 -26.80 -21.78
CA ALA A 195 -18.53 -28.26 -21.74
C ALA A 195 -17.87 -28.86 -20.49
N LEU A 196 -16.70 -28.34 -20.09
CA LEU A 196 -16.00 -28.78 -18.88
C LEU A 196 -16.77 -28.45 -17.59
N ARG A 197 -17.53 -27.33 -17.58
CA ARG A 197 -18.34 -26.88 -16.45
C ARG A 197 -19.60 -27.74 -16.23
N LEU A 198 -20.09 -28.43 -17.26
CA LEU A 198 -21.21 -29.36 -17.16
C LEU A 198 -20.78 -30.73 -16.63
N GLN A 199 -19.59 -31.22 -17.01
CA GLN A 199 -19.05 -32.48 -16.48
C GLN A 199 -18.80 -32.44 -14.97
N TYR A 200 -18.36 -31.31 -14.42
CA TYR A 200 -18.14 -31.16 -12.97
C TYR A 200 -19.42 -31.08 -12.13
N ARG A 201 -20.60 -30.95 -12.74
CA ARG A 201 -21.87 -30.84 -12.01
C ARG A 201 -22.57 -32.18 -11.79
N GLU A 202 -22.19 -33.22 -12.53
CA GLU A 202 -22.80 -34.56 -12.40
C GLU A 202 -22.23 -35.39 -11.23
N GLU A 203 -21.03 -35.07 -10.72
CA GLU A 203 -20.41 -35.81 -9.61
C GLU A 203 -21.01 -35.50 -8.23
N ASP A 204 -21.59 -34.31 -8.05
CA ASP A 204 -22.13 -33.87 -6.74
C ASP A 204 -23.57 -34.37 -6.45
N ALA A 205 -24.16 -35.15 -7.36
CA ALA A 205 -25.57 -35.57 -7.29
C ALA A 205 -25.80 -37.06 -6.98
N ARG A 206 -24.92 -37.72 -6.19
CA ARG A 206 -25.23 -39.06 -5.64
C ARG A 206 -25.76 -38.96 -4.20
N PRO A 207 -27.07 -39.19 -3.97
CA PRO A 207 -27.59 -39.29 -2.61
C PRO A 207 -27.16 -40.61 -1.98
N GLY A 208 -26.52 -40.51 -0.81
CA GLY A 208 -26.26 -41.67 0.05
C GLY A 208 -27.56 -42.38 0.41
N ARG A 209 -27.61 -43.69 0.16
CA ARG A 209 -28.65 -44.55 0.71
C ARG A 209 -28.09 -45.91 1.08
N ASP A 210 -28.07 -46.14 2.39
CA ASP A 210 -28.00 -47.44 3.00
C ASP A 210 -29.09 -48.35 2.44
N ARG A 211 -28.68 -49.54 1.99
CA ARG A 211 -29.37 -50.85 2.11
C ARG A 211 -28.78 -51.79 1.07
N LEU A 212 -28.04 -52.79 1.53
CA LEU A 212 -28.22 -54.20 1.23
C LEU A 212 -27.27 -54.99 2.14
N GLY A 213 -27.85 -55.69 3.12
CA GLY A 213 -27.14 -56.69 3.88
C GLY A 213 -26.70 -57.81 2.93
N ILE A 214 -25.41 -58.09 2.90
CA ILE A 214 -24.85 -59.34 2.42
C ILE A 214 -23.78 -59.73 3.43
N ALA A 215 -24.02 -60.83 4.12
CA ALA A 215 -23.05 -61.46 5.00
C ALA A 215 -21.80 -61.84 4.19
N ALA A 216 -20.64 -61.32 4.58
CA ALA A 216 -19.35 -61.79 4.11
C ALA A 216 -18.68 -62.56 5.24
N ALA A 217 -18.68 -63.89 5.10
CA ALA A 217 -17.88 -64.80 5.90
C ALA A 217 -16.40 -64.40 5.79
N SER A 218 -15.71 -64.31 6.94
CA SER A 218 -14.25 -64.20 6.97
C SER A 218 -13.64 -65.60 6.92
N PRO A 219 -12.78 -65.91 5.92
CA PRO A 219 -12.02 -67.14 5.88
C PRO A 219 -10.62 -66.91 6.46
N ARG A 220 -10.31 -67.58 7.58
CA ARG A 220 -9.02 -68.22 7.94
C ARG A 220 -8.77 -68.16 9.45
N ASP A 221 -9.06 -69.26 10.11
CA ASP A 221 -8.14 -69.86 11.07
C ASP A 221 -8.11 -71.37 10.78
N ARG A 222 -7.12 -71.78 9.99
CA ARG A 222 -6.61 -73.15 9.97
C ARG A 222 -5.26 -73.07 10.67
N TYR A 223 -5.18 -73.58 11.89
CA TYR A 223 -4.31 -74.67 12.36
C TYR A 223 -4.34 -74.72 13.88
#